data_AF-A0AA41NFU1-F1
#
_entry.id   AF-A0AA41NFU1-F1
#
_cell.length_a   1.000
_cell.length_b   1.000
_cell.length_c   1.000
_cell.angle_alpha   90.00
_cell.angle_beta   90.00
_cell.angle_gamma   90.00
#
_symmetry.space_group_name_H-M   'P 1'
#
loop_
_entity.id
_entity.type
_entity.pdbx_description
1 polymer ?
#
loop_
_entity_poly.entity_id
_entity_poly.type
_entity_poly.pdbx_seq_one_letter_code
_entity_poly.pdbx_strand_id
1 'polypeptide(L)'
;MASKKKAILGGKESEVKKKKGKKDPMVTIKIVEGPSIEEMREFYLNQIRDLEDRLARYQRKWDELAAQEKLFRQEFEQLANNKKEIVAFLKRTLNQRVDEITDLNEQLQALQLAKEMEKDAFEAQLAQVRHEFQETKDQLTTENIILAGKLAALEEFRLQKEELMEKFMSLEEQLQRQETEHKDYVYNLEKKSVLDKDRLRKEIIQRVNLVATEFRKVATSQMWETTRRAILENSTVTLKLAKVSQQGVQLLQENEQLKGSQGDLCKQLELMEDTHKVMARNSRGHQKIILMLTEKCREHQQGTTEAKQLRLLLQELEQSFLQLQTDNQTLRSQTDQLIQQLEQQQADVQRLRRELAEEQKARATLEMALAQATILLQDILQMQTEEEDDYFDVVFQLRHKEMLKQLLALLSSAMVLSPHIAVCPVQETQPCGPLKERQPSSQSARAASLLRQLSGITPYQPGDLGLVPRQVHIPPNSQDLRQLSHVTRMKPFRAHSFSEVRVREPQGQQGGSQPRVYIVAPSDCTHVTLGMWLDLNFPLCKSG
;
A
#
# COMPACT_ATOMS: atom_id res chain seq x y z
N MET A 1 40.87 20.99 18.37
CA MET A 1 42.18 20.70 19.00
C MET A 1 43.27 21.45 18.25
N ALA A 2 44.06 22.28 18.93
CA ALA A 2 45.22 22.95 18.31
C ALA A 2 46.48 22.10 18.49
N SER A 3 47.42 22.14 17.54
CA SER A 3 48.86 21.91 17.79
C SER A 3 49.73 22.33 16.60
N LYS A 4 50.53 23.38 16.79
CA LYS A 4 51.64 23.82 15.93
C LYS A 4 52.93 23.62 16.72
N LYS A 5 53.96 22.98 16.16
CA LYS A 5 55.35 23.09 16.66
C LYS A 5 56.38 22.62 15.61
N LYS A 6 57.30 23.55 15.27
CA LYS A 6 58.78 23.40 15.11
C LYS A 6 59.31 22.38 14.07
N ALA A 7 60.52 22.42 13.50
CA ALA A 7 61.83 23.01 13.87
C ALA A 7 62.78 23.02 12.60
N ILE A 8 64.01 23.55 12.51
CA ILE A 8 64.81 24.60 13.21
C ILE A 8 66.16 24.89 12.45
N LEU A 9 66.75 26.10 12.57
CA LEU A 9 68.15 26.51 12.20
C LEU A 9 68.59 26.48 10.70
N GLY A 10 69.58 27.25 10.21
CA GLY A 10 70.47 28.32 10.74
C GLY A 10 71.59 28.63 9.69
N GLY A 11 72.45 29.67 9.73
CA GLY A 11 72.61 30.88 10.55
C GLY A 11 73.98 31.59 10.27
N LYS A 12 74.15 32.88 10.67
CA LYS A 12 75.42 33.65 10.92
C LYS A 12 76.44 33.79 9.73
N GLU A 13 77.34 34.78 9.63
CA GLU A 13 78.19 35.51 10.63
C GLU A 13 78.29 37.05 10.44
N SER A 14 79.33 37.70 11.03
CA SER A 14 79.37 39.11 11.52
C SER A 14 80.71 39.85 11.27
N GLU A 15 80.79 41.09 11.77
CA GLU A 15 82.00 41.93 12.07
C GLU A 15 82.62 42.82 10.95
N VAL A 16 82.65 44.16 11.03
CA VAL A 16 83.32 45.20 11.90
C VAL A 16 84.76 45.60 11.44
N LYS A 17 84.98 46.87 11.00
CA LYS A 17 85.98 47.86 11.57
C LYS A 17 86.28 49.13 10.72
N LYS A 18 85.97 50.30 11.32
CA LYS A 18 86.67 51.62 11.35
C LYS A 18 87.84 51.93 10.37
N LYS A 19 87.85 53.14 9.75
CA LYS A 19 88.71 54.31 10.15
C LYS A 19 88.57 55.60 9.32
N LYS A 20 88.25 56.70 10.02
CA LYS A 20 88.88 58.06 10.05
C LYS A 20 89.79 58.53 8.88
N GLY A 21 89.47 59.68 8.29
CA GLY A 21 90.35 60.52 7.44
C GLY A 21 89.86 61.98 7.37
N LYS A 22 90.74 62.98 7.30
CA LYS A 22 90.42 64.43 7.42
C LYS A 22 91.42 65.27 6.62
N LYS A 23 90.98 66.47 6.16
CA LYS A 23 91.74 67.66 5.68
C LYS A 23 91.75 67.95 4.17
N ASP A 24 91.40 69.19 3.85
CA ASP A 24 91.84 69.98 2.69
C ASP A 24 93.37 70.22 2.70
N PRO A 25 93.98 70.69 1.59
CA PRO A 25 94.05 72.14 1.45
C PRO A 25 93.91 72.67 0.02
N MET A 26 93.33 73.88 -0.06
CA MET A 26 93.51 74.80 -1.18
C MET A 26 94.96 75.31 -1.21
N VAL A 27 95.65 75.17 -2.35
CA VAL A 27 96.91 75.87 -2.64
C VAL A 27 96.83 76.52 -4.02
N THR A 28 96.89 77.84 -4.00
CA THR A 28 96.91 78.79 -5.12
C THR A 28 98.18 78.69 -5.97
N ILE A 29 98.27 79.50 -7.05
CA ILE A 29 99.46 79.89 -7.85
C ILE A 29 99.65 79.01 -9.10
N LYS A 30 99.54 79.49 -10.35
CA LYS A 30 100.27 80.61 -10.98
C LYS A 30 99.58 81.03 -12.30
N ILE A 31 99.50 82.34 -12.57
CA ILE A 31 99.26 82.89 -13.92
C ILE A 31 100.64 83.10 -14.55
N VAL A 32 100.88 82.53 -15.74
CA VAL A 32 102.05 82.84 -16.58
C VAL A 32 101.62 82.79 -18.04
N GLU A 33 101.87 83.90 -18.74
CA GLU A 33 101.97 84.11 -20.20
C GLU A 33 100.86 83.56 -21.12
N GLY A 34 100.18 84.48 -21.80
CA GLY A 34 99.13 84.15 -22.76
C GLY A 34 99.73 83.60 -24.07
N PRO A 35 99.23 82.47 -24.59
CA PRO A 35 99.57 81.99 -25.93
C PRO A 35 99.03 82.94 -27.01
N SER A 36 99.59 82.85 -28.22
CA SER A 36 99.07 83.56 -29.40
C SER A 36 97.61 83.16 -29.69
N ILE A 37 96.89 83.99 -30.44
CA ILE A 37 95.46 83.78 -30.73
C ILE A 37 95.26 82.46 -31.50
N GLU A 38 96.17 82.12 -32.41
CA GLU A 38 96.24 80.83 -33.09
C GLU A 38 96.44 79.65 -32.12
N GLU A 39 97.44 79.70 -31.23
CA GLU A 39 97.71 78.63 -30.24
C GLU A 39 96.53 78.45 -29.27
N MET A 40 95.88 79.54 -28.85
CA MET A 40 94.68 79.49 -28.02
C MET A 40 93.50 78.83 -28.77
N ARG A 41 93.34 79.15 -30.06
CA ARG A 41 92.32 78.55 -30.93
C ARG A 41 92.60 77.06 -31.14
N GLU A 42 93.85 76.66 -31.34
CA GLU A 42 94.25 75.25 -31.48
C GLU A 42 94.07 74.47 -30.17
N PHE A 43 94.37 75.06 -29.02
CA PHE A 43 94.07 74.48 -27.71
C PHE A 43 92.57 74.19 -27.55
N TYR A 44 91.70 75.15 -27.86
CA TYR A 44 90.25 74.93 -27.79
C TYR A 44 89.75 73.93 -28.85
N LEU A 45 90.31 73.91 -30.07
CA LEU A 45 89.96 72.89 -31.08
C LEU A 45 90.37 71.48 -30.67
N ASN A 46 91.51 71.31 -30.01
CA ASN A 46 91.93 70.02 -29.46
C ASN A 46 91.08 69.62 -28.26
N GLN A 47 90.70 70.56 -27.39
CA GLN A 47 89.75 70.32 -26.30
C GLN A 47 88.36 69.92 -26.81
N ILE A 48 87.86 70.57 -27.87
CA ILE A 48 86.61 70.20 -28.55
C ILE A 48 86.72 68.77 -29.08
N ARG A 49 87.81 68.43 -29.79
CA ARG A 49 88.05 67.08 -30.32
C ARG A 49 88.09 66.01 -29.22
N ASP A 50 88.78 66.26 -28.11
CA ASP A 50 88.84 65.35 -26.96
C ASP A 50 87.46 65.15 -26.30
N LEU A 51 86.65 66.21 -26.24
CA LEU A 51 85.28 66.17 -25.73
C LEU A 51 84.35 65.45 -26.71
N GLU A 52 84.46 65.66 -28.02
CA GLU A 52 83.74 64.94 -29.07
C GLU A 52 84.08 63.45 -29.05
N ASP A 53 85.35 63.09 -28.96
CA ASP A 53 85.81 61.71 -28.82
C ASP A 53 85.29 61.07 -27.52
N ARG A 54 85.25 61.83 -26.43
CA ARG A 54 84.67 61.38 -25.15
C ARG A 54 83.16 61.19 -25.26
N LEU A 55 82.45 62.09 -25.96
CA LEU A 55 81.03 62.00 -26.24
C LEU A 55 80.72 60.79 -27.12
N ALA A 56 81.48 60.57 -28.19
CA ALA A 56 81.38 59.39 -29.05
C ALA A 56 81.71 58.07 -28.32
N ARG A 57 82.64 58.09 -27.35
CA ARG A 57 82.88 56.94 -26.45
C ARG A 57 81.70 56.69 -25.51
N TYR A 58 81.02 57.73 -25.02
CA TYR A 58 79.82 57.58 -24.20
C TYR A 58 78.60 57.16 -25.02
N GLN A 59 78.41 57.66 -26.24
CA GLN A 59 77.38 57.22 -27.18
C GLN A 59 77.52 55.73 -27.48
N ARG A 60 78.69 55.27 -27.95
CA ARG A 60 78.92 53.83 -28.23
C ARG A 60 78.63 52.94 -27.01
N LYS A 61 79.01 53.37 -25.79
CA LYS A 61 78.70 52.65 -24.55
C LYS A 61 77.21 52.67 -24.21
N TRP A 62 76.51 53.77 -24.49
CA TRP A 62 75.08 53.87 -24.30
C TRP A 62 74.33 53.00 -25.31
N ASP A 63 74.74 52.99 -26.58
CA ASP A 63 74.21 52.12 -27.63
C ASP A 63 74.44 50.63 -27.31
N GLU A 64 75.63 50.28 -26.80
CA GLU A 64 75.97 48.92 -26.34
C GLU A 64 75.08 48.50 -25.16
N LEU A 65 74.96 49.34 -24.12
CA LEU A 65 74.09 49.06 -22.98
C LEU A 65 72.61 48.98 -23.38
N ALA A 66 72.14 49.84 -24.29
CA ALA A 66 70.77 49.81 -24.81
C ALA A 66 70.51 48.58 -25.70
N ALA A 67 71.52 48.08 -26.40
CA ALA A 67 71.44 46.80 -27.12
C ALA A 67 71.39 45.61 -26.14
N GLN A 68 72.22 45.61 -25.10
CA GLN A 68 72.20 44.58 -24.05
C GLN A 68 70.87 44.58 -23.28
N GLU A 69 70.33 45.74 -22.91
CA GLU A 69 69.01 45.86 -22.27
C GLU A 69 67.90 45.27 -23.14
N LYS A 70 67.92 45.57 -24.46
CA LYS A 70 66.96 45.00 -25.42
C LYS A 70 67.08 43.48 -25.52
N LEU A 71 68.30 42.94 -25.56
CA LEU A 71 68.54 41.48 -25.59
C LEU A 71 68.02 40.81 -24.31
N PHE A 72 68.42 41.29 -23.12
CA PHE A 72 67.91 40.75 -21.86
C PHE A 72 66.38 40.84 -21.77
N ARG A 73 65.79 41.94 -22.24
CA ARG A 73 64.33 42.09 -22.28
C ARG A 73 63.68 41.05 -23.19
N GLN A 74 64.23 40.79 -24.37
CA GLN A 74 63.75 39.74 -25.27
C GLN A 74 63.90 38.35 -24.64
N GLU A 75 65.01 38.06 -23.98
CA GLU A 75 65.23 36.79 -23.25
C GLU A 75 64.22 36.62 -22.09
N PHE A 76 63.95 37.68 -21.32
CA PHE A 76 62.93 37.66 -20.27
C PHE A 76 61.51 37.48 -20.82
N GLU A 77 61.18 38.13 -21.95
CA GLU A 77 59.88 37.99 -22.61
C GLU A 77 59.72 36.57 -23.21
N GLN A 78 60.76 36.00 -23.82
CA GLN A 78 60.78 34.60 -24.26
C GLN A 78 60.64 33.63 -23.08
N LEU A 79 61.39 33.79 -22.00
CA LEU A 79 61.30 32.96 -20.80
C LEU A 79 59.91 33.04 -20.15
N ALA A 80 59.32 34.24 -20.11
CA ALA A 80 57.96 34.45 -19.62
C ALA A 80 56.92 33.76 -20.51
N ASN A 81 57.09 33.78 -21.84
CA ASN A 81 56.20 33.10 -22.78
C ASN A 81 56.36 31.57 -22.69
N ASN A 82 57.58 31.05 -22.72
CA ASN A 82 57.87 29.62 -22.49
C ASN A 82 57.26 29.13 -21.16
N LYS A 83 57.36 29.91 -20.08
CA LYS A 83 56.71 29.59 -18.80
C LYS A 83 55.18 29.57 -18.91
N LYS A 84 54.56 30.54 -19.60
CA LYS A 84 53.10 30.54 -19.83
C LYS A 84 52.67 29.31 -20.64
N GLU A 85 53.43 28.96 -21.68
CA GLU A 85 53.14 27.82 -22.56
C GLU A 85 53.29 26.48 -21.82
N ILE A 86 54.37 26.27 -21.07
CA ILE A 86 54.57 25.09 -20.22
C ILE A 86 53.44 24.99 -19.19
N VAL A 87 53.09 26.09 -18.50
CA VAL A 87 51.98 26.08 -17.54
C VAL A 87 50.63 25.81 -18.22
N ALA A 88 50.39 26.33 -19.42
CA ALA A 88 49.17 26.08 -20.18
C ALA A 88 49.09 24.63 -20.70
N PHE A 89 50.21 24.05 -21.13
CA PHE A 89 50.30 22.64 -21.49
C PHE A 89 50.02 21.75 -20.27
N LEU A 90 50.76 21.96 -19.16
CA LEU A 90 50.57 21.17 -17.94
C LEU A 90 49.14 21.30 -17.37
N LYS A 91 48.51 22.48 -17.46
CA LYS A 91 47.09 22.65 -17.09
C LYS A 91 46.15 21.88 -18.01
N ARG A 92 46.34 21.92 -19.33
CA ARG A 92 45.50 21.14 -20.27
C ARG A 92 45.64 19.65 -20.01
N THR A 93 46.87 19.14 -19.90
CA THR A 93 47.14 17.73 -19.64
C THR A 93 46.60 17.30 -18.27
N LEU A 94 46.73 18.14 -17.23
CA LEU A 94 46.15 17.85 -15.91
C LEU A 94 44.63 17.77 -15.98
N ASN A 95 43.97 18.74 -16.62
CA ASN A 95 42.52 18.73 -16.77
C ASN A 95 42.06 17.49 -17.54
N GLN A 96 42.69 17.16 -18.67
CA GLN A 96 42.40 15.93 -19.43
C GLN A 96 42.49 14.67 -18.56
N ARG A 97 43.49 14.56 -17.68
CA ARG A 97 43.59 13.42 -16.76
C ARG A 97 42.55 13.45 -15.64
N VAL A 98 42.09 14.63 -15.20
CA VAL A 98 40.98 14.76 -14.25
C VAL A 98 39.67 14.33 -14.92
N ASP A 99 39.42 14.79 -16.15
CA ASP A 99 38.24 14.45 -16.94
C ASP A 99 38.19 12.93 -17.24
N GLU A 100 39.31 12.33 -17.65
CA GLU A 100 39.45 10.86 -17.80
C GLU A 100 39.17 10.11 -16.48
N ILE A 101 39.63 10.64 -15.34
CA ILE A 101 39.38 10.04 -14.01
C ILE A 101 37.91 10.15 -13.62
N THR A 102 37.22 11.26 -13.93
CA THR A 102 35.78 11.39 -13.68
C THR A 102 34.97 10.44 -14.55
N ASP A 103 35.26 10.37 -15.86
CA ASP A 103 34.57 9.46 -16.79
C ASP A 103 34.70 7.99 -16.37
N LEU A 104 35.92 7.57 -15.98
CA LEU A 104 36.17 6.20 -15.49
C LEU A 104 35.48 5.93 -14.15
N ASN A 105 35.39 6.92 -13.27
CA ASN A 105 34.71 6.79 -11.98
C ASN A 105 33.18 6.73 -12.13
N GLU A 106 32.61 7.49 -13.07
CA GLU A 106 31.19 7.41 -13.43
C GLU A 106 30.85 6.05 -14.07
N GLN A 107 31.66 5.57 -15.00
CA GLN A 107 31.52 4.22 -15.58
C GLN A 107 31.61 3.12 -14.50
N LEU A 108 32.54 3.25 -13.56
CA LEU A 108 32.71 2.31 -12.44
C LEU A 108 31.49 2.31 -11.52
N GLN A 109 30.92 3.48 -11.19
CA GLN A 109 29.70 3.60 -10.38
C GLN A 109 28.48 3.03 -11.12
N ALA A 110 28.32 3.31 -12.42
CA ALA A 110 27.26 2.75 -13.23
C ALA A 110 27.35 1.21 -13.30
N LEU A 111 28.56 0.65 -13.43
CA LEU A 111 28.79 -0.79 -13.42
C LEU A 111 28.54 -1.42 -12.05
N GLN A 112 28.88 -0.73 -10.95
CA GLN A 112 28.55 -1.16 -9.58
C GLN A 112 27.03 -1.22 -9.37
N LEU A 113 26.31 -0.16 -9.75
CA LEU A 113 24.86 -0.08 -9.63
C LEU A 113 24.17 -1.15 -10.50
N ALA A 114 24.62 -1.36 -11.74
CA ALA A 114 24.10 -2.44 -12.59
C ALA A 114 24.31 -3.84 -11.97
N LYS A 115 25.49 -4.09 -11.41
CA LYS A 115 25.81 -5.34 -10.69
C LYS A 115 24.97 -5.52 -9.42
N GLU A 116 24.65 -4.45 -8.72
CA GLU A 116 23.76 -4.49 -7.54
C GLU A 116 22.32 -4.79 -7.96
N MET A 117 21.81 -4.13 -9.00
CA MET A 117 20.49 -4.44 -9.58
C MET A 117 20.38 -5.90 -10.08
N GLU A 118 21.40 -6.43 -10.73
CA GLU A 118 21.43 -7.84 -11.16
C GLU A 118 21.41 -8.79 -9.96
N LYS A 119 22.20 -8.51 -8.92
CA LYS A 119 22.17 -9.29 -7.67
C LYS A 119 20.79 -9.28 -7.03
N ASP A 120 20.20 -8.11 -6.84
CA ASP A 120 18.88 -7.96 -6.23
C ASP A 120 17.81 -8.72 -7.03
N ALA A 121 17.91 -8.70 -8.37
CA ALA A 121 17.05 -9.48 -9.25
C ALA A 121 17.24 -11.00 -9.08
N PHE A 122 18.48 -11.49 -8.98
CA PHE A 122 18.76 -12.91 -8.72
C PHE A 122 18.36 -13.35 -7.30
N GLU A 123 18.55 -12.50 -6.29
CA GLU A 123 18.12 -12.75 -4.92
C GLU A 123 16.58 -12.78 -4.81
N ALA A 124 15.88 -11.89 -5.53
CA ALA A 124 14.43 -11.91 -5.65
C ALA A 124 13.91 -13.18 -6.35
N GLN A 125 14.53 -13.59 -7.47
CA GLN A 125 14.19 -14.85 -8.16
C GLN A 125 14.44 -16.07 -7.25
N LEU A 126 15.57 -16.10 -6.53
CA LEU A 126 15.88 -17.18 -5.58
C LEU A 126 14.89 -17.21 -4.40
N ALA A 127 14.46 -16.05 -3.91
CA ALA A 127 13.45 -15.93 -2.87
C ALA A 127 12.06 -16.41 -3.36
N GLN A 128 11.66 -16.00 -4.57
CA GLN A 128 10.42 -16.47 -5.22
C GLN A 128 10.42 -17.99 -5.37
N VAL A 129 11.46 -18.57 -5.99
CA VAL A 129 11.56 -20.02 -6.21
C VAL A 129 11.56 -20.78 -4.88
N ARG A 130 12.21 -20.26 -3.83
CA ARG A 130 12.12 -20.83 -2.47
C ARG A 130 10.70 -20.77 -1.89
N HIS A 131 9.97 -19.68 -2.13
CA HIS A 131 8.59 -19.53 -1.69
C HIS A 131 7.67 -20.53 -2.40
N GLU A 132 7.79 -20.66 -3.73
CA GLU A 132 7.03 -21.62 -4.54
C GLU A 132 7.31 -23.08 -4.13
N PHE A 133 8.58 -23.43 -3.87
CA PHE A 133 8.94 -24.75 -3.35
C PHE A 133 8.39 -25.02 -1.94
N GLN A 134 8.35 -24.00 -1.07
CA GLN A 134 7.81 -24.17 0.27
C GLN A 134 6.27 -24.26 0.24
N GLU A 135 5.57 -23.49 -0.59
CA GLU A 135 4.12 -23.60 -0.80
C GLU A 135 3.73 -24.96 -1.37
N THR A 136 4.40 -25.44 -2.42
CA THR A 136 4.11 -26.76 -3.03
C THR A 136 4.39 -27.91 -2.05
N LYS A 137 5.45 -27.81 -1.25
CA LYS A 137 5.71 -28.74 -0.14
C LYS A 137 4.61 -28.71 0.91
N ASP A 138 4.13 -27.54 1.32
CA ASP A 138 3.09 -27.41 2.33
C ASP A 138 1.73 -27.90 1.80
N GLN A 139 1.40 -27.62 0.53
CA GLN A 139 0.25 -28.19 -0.18
C GLN A 139 0.29 -29.72 -0.15
N LEU A 140 1.37 -30.34 -0.65
CA LEU A 140 1.55 -31.80 -0.64
C LEU A 140 1.50 -32.39 0.78
N THR A 141 2.01 -31.66 1.78
CA THR A 141 1.94 -32.06 3.19
C THR A 141 0.48 -32.06 3.69
N THR A 142 -0.31 -31.02 3.37
CA THR A 142 -1.74 -30.98 3.72
C THR A 142 -2.54 -32.06 3.01
N GLU A 143 -2.26 -32.34 1.73
CA GLU A 143 -2.88 -33.45 1.00
C GLU A 143 -2.55 -34.80 1.63
N ASN A 144 -1.29 -35.02 2.03
CA ASN A 144 -0.86 -36.25 2.71
C ASN A 144 -1.60 -36.44 4.04
N ILE A 145 -1.76 -35.39 4.85
CA ILE A 145 -2.54 -35.40 6.09
C ILE A 145 -4.02 -35.74 5.82
N ILE A 146 -4.62 -35.16 4.78
CA ILE A 146 -6.01 -35.45 4.38
C ILE A 146 -6.16 -36.90 3.90
N LEU A 147 -5.19 -37.42 3.13
CA LEU A 147 -5.17 -38.81 2.68
C LEU A 147 -4.99 -39.79 3.83
N ALA A 148 -4.11 -39.50 4.80
CA ALA A 148 -3.97 -40.27 6.03
C ALA A 148 -5.28 -40.29 6.85
N GLY A 149 -5.97 -39.15 6.96
CA GLY A 149 -7.30 -39.10 7.59
C GLY A 149 -8.37 -39.94 6.87
N LYS A 150 -8.37 -39.92 5.53
CA LYS A 150 -9.24 -40.79 4.72
C LYS A 150 -8.91 -42.28 4.87
N LEU A 151 -7.61 -42.61 4.96
CA LEU A 151 -7.15 -43.99 5.18
C LEU A 151 -7.61 -44.51 6.54
N ALA A 152 -7.42 -43.74 7.62
CA ALA A 152 -7.88 -44.10 8.95
C ALA A 152 -9.41 -44.33 9.02
N ALA A 153 -10.20 -43.47 8.37
CA ALA A 153 -11.65 -43.66 8.28
C ALA A 153 -12.05 -44.92 7.46
N LEU A 154 -11.26 -45.29 6.45
CA LEU A 154 -11.46 -46.51 5.67
C LEU A 154 -11.06 -47.76 6.47
N GLU A 155 -10.00 -47.70 7.27
CA GLU A 155 -9.60 -48.76 8.21
C GLU A 155 -10.65 -48.96 9.31
N GLU A 156 -11.23 -47.88 9.85
CA GLU A 156 -12.33 -47.95 10.81
C GLU A 156 -13.57 -48.60 10.18
N PHE A 157 -13.98 -48.17 8.98
CA PHE A 157 -15.08 -48.79 8.24
C PHE A 157 -14.83 -50.28 7.95
N ARG A 158 -13.60 -50.65 7.60
CA ARG A 158 -13.18 -52.05 7.38
C ARG A 158 -13.33 -52.87 8.66
N LEU A 159 -12.91 -52.33 9.80
CA LEU A 159 -13.05 -52.97 11.12
C LEU A 159 -14.52 -53.12 11.54
N GLN A 160 -15.33 -52.08 11.39
CA GLN A 160 -16.78 -52.12 11.65
C GLN A 160 -17.49 -53.17 10.79
N LYS A 161 -17.10 -53.31 9.52
CA LYS A 161 -17.62 -54.35 8.61
C LYS A 161 -17.26 -55.75 9.09
N GLU A 162 -16.03 -55.98 9.57
CA GLU A 162 -15.62 -57.27 10.11
C GLU A 162 -16.36 -57.63 11.40
N GLU A 163 -16.47 -56.69 12.34
CA GLU A 163 -17.23 -56.89 13.59
C GLU A 163 -18.72 -57.19 13.31
N LEU A 164 -19.32 -56.52 12.33
CA LEU A 164 -20.69 -56.80 11.90
C LEU A 164 -20.82 -58.18 11.23
N MET A 165 -19.85 -58.57 10.41
CA MET A 165 -19.82 -59.88 9.75
C MET A 165 -19.65 -61.03 10.75
N GLU A 166 -18.79 -60.85 11.77
CA GLU A 166 -18.64 -61.79 12.88
C GLU A 166 -19.95 -61.95 13.67
N LYS A 167 -20.65 -60.84 13.97
CA LYS A 167 -21.98 -60.89 14.58
C LYS A 167 -22.99 -61.65 13.70
N PHE A 168 -23.02 -61.40 12.39
CA PHE A 168 -23.89 -62.15 11.47
C PHE A 168 -23.57 -63.64 11.46
N MET A 169 -22.31 -64.04 11.33
CA MET A 169 -21.92 -65.46 11.42
C MET A 169 -22.32 -66.09 12.76
N SER A 170 -22.17 -65.37 13.87
CA SER A 170 -22.57 -65.86 15.20
C SER A 170 -24.09 -66.09 15.33
N LEU A 171 -24.89 -65.25 14.67
CA LEU A 171 -26.35 -65.36 14.63
C LEU A 171 -26.82 -66.46 13.68
N GLU A 172 -26.19 -66.59 12.51
CA GLU A 172 -26.44 -67.71 11.58
C GLU A 172 -26.11 -69.04 12.23
N GLU A 173 -25.00 -69.15 12.96
CA GLU A 173 -24.61 -70.35 13.69
C GLU A 173 -25.58 -70.65 14.85
N GLN A 174 -26.06 -69.63 15.59
CA GLN A 174 -27.12 -69.81 16.59
C GLN A 174 -28.43 -70.29 15.97
N LEU A 175 -28.82 -69.73 14.82
CA LEU A 175 -30.04 -70.11 14.11
C LEU A 175 -29.96 -71.54 13.54
N GLN A 176 -28.81 -71.93 12.99
CA GLN A 176 -28.55 -73.32 12.57
C GLN A 176 -28.61 -74.29 13.77
N ARG A 177 -28.00 -73.94 14.91
CA ARG A 177 -28.13 -74.75 16.14
C ARG A 177 -29.59 -74.91 16.54
N GLN A 178 -30.36 -73.82 16.65
CA GLN A 178 -31.79 -73.88 16.96
C GLN A 178 -32.58 -74.72 15.95
N GLU A 179 -32.30 -74.59 14.64
CA GLU A 179 -32.93 -75.41 13.61
C GLU A 179 -32.62 -76.91 13.81
N THR A 180 -31.37 -77.26 14.12
CA THR A 180 -31.00 -78.65 14.44
C THR A 180 -31.65 -79.17 15.72
N GLU A 181 -31.66 -78.37 16.80
CA GLU A 181 -32.31 -78.71 18.07
C GLU A 181 -33.82 -78.90 17.92
N HIS A 182 -34.48 -78.06 17.12
CA HIS A 182 -35.91 -78.20 16.80
C HIS A 182 -36.19 -79.42 15.91
N LYS A 183 -35.35 -79.73 14.91
CA LYS A 183 -35.46 -80.96 14.11
C LYS A 183 -35.33 -82.20 14.99
N ASP A 184 -34.34 -82.23 15.88
CA ASP A 184 -34.15 -83.33 16.83
C ASP A 184 -35.29 -83.42 17.84
N TYR A 185 -35.83 -82.29 18.32
CA TYR A 185 -36.99 -82.25 19.21
C TYR A 185 -38.24 -82.83 18.54
N VAL A 186 -38.54 -82.41 17.31
CA VAL A 186 -39.66 -82.92 16.51
C VAL A 186 -39.48 -84.42 16.24
N TYR A 187 -38.31 -84.85 15.78
CA TYR A 187 -38.02 -86.28 15.57
C TYR A 187 -38.19 -87.10 16.85
N ASN A 188 -37.75 -86.60 18.00
CA ASN A 188 -37.93 -87.25 19.28
C ASN A 188 -39.41 -87.28 19.73
N LEU A 189 -40.20 -86.24 19.46
CA LEU A 189 -41.65 -86.23 19.70
C LEU A 189 -42.40 -87.19 18.78
N GLU A 190 -42.06 -87.23 17.49
CA GLU A 190 -42.63 -88.18 16.52
C GLU A 190 -42.32 -89.61 16.93
N LYS A 191 -41.05 -89.90 17.26
CA LYS A 191 -40.61 -91.21 17.78
C LYS A 191 -41.37 -91.60 19.04
N LYS A 192 -41.53 -90.69 20.01
CA LYS A 192 -42.36 -90.92 21.21
C LYS A 192 -43.83 -91.17 20.83
N SER A 193 -44.41 -90.35 19.96
CA SER A 193 -45.80 -90.50 19.51
C SER A 193 -46.05 -91.84 18.81
N VAL A 194 -45.11 -92.30 17.98
CA VAL A 194 -45.18 -93.62 17.32
C VAL A 194 -45.10 -94.74 18.36
N LEU A 195 -44.13 -94.67 19.29
CA LEU A 195 -43.99 -95.66 20.36
C LEU A 195 -45.21 -95.69 21.30
N ASP A 196 -45.78 -94.55 21.64
CA ASP A 196 -46.98 -94.44 22.47
C ASP A 196 -48.25 -94.87 21.73
N LYS A 197 -48.37 -94.58 20.43
CA LYS A 197 -49.44 -95.14 19.57
C LYS A 197 -49.36 -96.66 19.49
N ASP A 198 -48.16 -97.23 19.37
CA ASP A 198 -47.98 -98.68 19.35
C ASP A 198 -48.15 -99.33 20.73
N ARG A 199 -47.73 -98.66 21.81
CA ARG A 199 -48.05 -99.05 23.19
C ARG A 199 -49.55 -99.03 23.42
N LEU A 200 -50.24 -97.96 23.01
CA LEU A 200 -51.69 -97.82 23.14
C LEU A 200 -52.42 -98.81 22.23
N ARG A 201 -51.93 -99.12 21.03
CA ARG A 201 -52.47 -100.22 20.20
C ARG A 201 -52.34 -101.56 20.91
N LYS A 202 -51.17 -101.88 21.47
CA LYS A 202 -50.95 -103.12 22.25
C LYS A 202 -51.88 -103.16 23.48
N GLU A 203 -52.02 -102.05 24.20
CA GLU A 203 -52.92 -101.94 25.34
C GLU A 203 -54.40 -102.00 24.93
N ILE A 204 -54.80 -101.38 23.81
CA ILE A 204 -56.16 -101.50 23.26
C ILE A 204 -56.42 -102.92 22.81
N ILE A 205 -55.47 -103.63 22.18
CA ILE A 205 -55.65 -105.05 21.83
C ILE A 205 -55.78 -105.90 23.10
N GLN A 206 -54.95 -105.67 24.11
CA GLN A 206 -55.06 -106.34 25.42
C GLN A 206 -56.39 -106.03 26.12
N ARG A 207 -56.78 -104.76 26.18
CA ARG A 207 -58.04 -104.30 26.76
C ARG A 207 -59.23 -104.74 25.94
N VAL A 208 -59.18 -104.82 24.61
CA VAL A 208 -60.27 -105.36 23.76
C VAL A 208 -60.35 -106.87 23.90
N ASN A 209 -59.25 -107.59 24.12
CA ASN A 209 -59.29 -109.00 24.47
C ASN A 209 -59.89 -109.19 25.88
N LEU A 210 -59.46 -108.40 26.86
CA LEU A 210 -60.03 -108.40 28.21
C LEU A 210 -61.51 -108.01 28.18
N VAL A 211 -61.88 -106.96 27.46
CA VAL A 211 -63.23 -106.46 27.25
C VAL A 211 -64.05 -107.40 26.38
N ALA A 212 -63.46 -108.23 25.51
CA ALA A 212 -64.17 -109.34 24.88
C ALA A 212 -64.44 -110.46 25.89
N THR A 213 -63.52 -110.74 26.81
CA THR A 213 -63.78 -111.69 27.92
C THR A 213 -64.71 -111.12 28.98
N GLU A 214 -64.73 -109.81 29.21
CA GLU A 214 -65.62 -109.13 30.15
C GLU A 214 -66.97 -108.81 29.51
N PHE A 215 -67.10 -108.49 28.22
CA PHE A 215 -68.41 -108.44 27.53
C PHE A 215 -69.03 -109.84 27.46
N ARG A 216 -68.25 -110.92 27.37
CA ARG A 216 -68.78 -112.29 27.60
C ARG A 216 -69.27 -112.54 29.04
N LYS A 217 -68.97 -111.65 30.00
CA LYS A 217 -69.46 -111.67 31.40
C LYS A 217 -70.46 -110.55 31.75
N VAL A 218 -70.48 -109.46 30.98
CA VAL A 218 -71.21 -108.19 31.20
C VAL A 218 -72.35 -108.03 30.20
N ALA A 219 -72.30 -108.69 29.04
CA ALA A 219 -73.53 -109.05 28.32
C ALA A 219 -74.41 -110.00 29.17
N THR A 220 -73.81 -110.66 30.16
CA THR A 220 -74.48 -111.42 31.23
C THR A 220 -74.90 -110.56 32.43
N SER A 221 -74.53 -109.27 32.48
CA SER A 221 -74.80 -108.37 33.62
C SER A 221 -74.74 -106.88 33.21
N GLN A 222 -75.88 -106.30 32.84
CA GLN A 222 -75.97 -104.91 32.33
C GLN A 222 -75.72 -103.84 33.41
N MET A 223 -75.09 -102.72 33.03
CA MET A 223 -75.31 -101.43 33.70
C MET A 223 -75.00 -100.24 32.76
N TRP A 224 -76.03 -99.57 32.23
CA TRP A 224 -75.91 -98.56 31.17
C TRP A 224 -76.17 -97.10 31.63
N GLU A 225 -76.52 -96.89 32.89
CA GLU A 225 -76.99 -95.58 33.38
C GLU A 225 -75.87 -94.66 33.90
N THR A 226 -74.81 -95.23 34.51
CA THR A 226 -73.69 -94.44 35.08
C THR A 226 -72.91 -93.69 34.01
N THR A 227 -72.69 -94.34 32.85
CA THR A 227 -71.99 -93.76 31.69
C THR A 227 -72.73 -92.54 31.12
N ARG A 228 -74.07 -92.57 31.11
CA ARG A 228 -74.91 -91.49 30.59
C ARG A 228 -74.76 -90.19 31.38
N ARG A 229 -74.62 -90.25 32.71
CA ARG A 229 -74.49 -89.07 33.58
C ARG A 229 -73.13 -88.38 33.40
N ALA A 230 -72.04 -89.15 33.38
CA ALA A 230 -70.67 -88.62 33.21
C ALA A 230 -70.45 -87.92 31.86
N ILE A 231 -71.15 -88.33 30.79
CA ILE A 231 -71.09 -87.69 29.47
C ILE A 231 -71.71 -86.28 29.50
N LEU A 232 -72.85 -86.11 30.18
CA LEU A 232 -73.56 -84.83 30.24
C LEU A 232 -72.80 -83.77 31.05
N GLU A 233 -72.20 -84.18 32.17
CA GLU A 233 -71.38 -83.29 33.01
C GLU A 233 -70.11 -82.85 32.29
N ASN A 234 -69.40 -83.78 31.62
CA ASN A 234 -68.26 -83.44 30.76
C ASN A 234 -68.64 -82.45 29.65
N SER A 235 -69.73 -82.73 28.91
CA SER A 235 -70.22 -81.82 27.86
C SER A 235 -70.45 -80.40 28.35
N THR A 236 -70.95 -80.25 29.59
CA THR A 236 -71.22 -78.94 30.20
C THR A 236 -69.94 -78.21 30.61
N VAL A 237 -68.93 -78.94 31.10
CA VAL A 237 -67.60 -78.38 31.44
C VAL A 237 -66.84 -78.00 30.18
N THR A 238 -66.83 -78.85 29.14
CA THR A 238 -66.19 -78.55 27.84
C THR A 238 -66.76 -77.28 27.21
N LEU A 239 -68.08 -77.06 27.26
CA LEU A 239 -68.70 -75.85 26.74
C LEU A 239 -68.25 -74.58 27.49
N LYS A 240 -68.07 -74.65 28.80
CA LYS A 240 -67.57 -73.53 29.61
C LYS A 240 -66.09 -73.26 29.33
N LEU A 241 -65.27 -74.31 29.23
CA LEU A 241 -63.85 -74.20 28.91
C LEU A 241 -63.62 -73.60 27.52
N ALA A 242 -64.44 -73.98 26.52
CA ALA A 242 -64.41 -73.41 25.18
C ALA A 242 -64.70 -71.89 25.19
N LYS A 243 -65.68 -71.43 25.98
CA LYS A 243 -65.98 -69.98 26.12
C LYS A 243 -64.83 -69.20 26.74
N VAL A 244 -64.21 -69.73 27.80
CA VAL A 244 -63.05 -69.09 28.45
C VAL A 244 -61.84 -69.06 27.52
N SER A 245 -61.59 -70.15 26.78
CA SER A 245 -60.54 -70.21 25.77
C SER A 245 -60.76 -69.19 24.65
N GLN A 246 -61.99 -69.05 24.14
CA GLN A 246 -62.34 -68.04 23.14
C GLN A 246 -62.09 -66.61 23.63
N GLN A 247 -62.44 -66.28 24.87
CA GLN A 247 -62.16 -64.98 25.48
C GLN A 247 -60.66 -64.73 25.67
N GLY A 248 -59.89 -65.76 26.04
CA GLY A 248 -58.42 -65.66 26.13
C GLY A 248 -57.77 -65.35 24.78
N VAL A 249 -58.24 -65.96 23.69
CA VAL A 249 -57.76 -65.69 22.33
C VAL A 249 -58.10 -64.25 21.89
N GLN A 250 -59.28 -63.73 22.23
CA GLN A 250 -59.67 -62.35 21.94
C GLN A 250 -58.76 -61.34 22.65
N LEU A 251 -58.51 -61.52 23.96
CA LEU A 251 -57.61 -60.65 24.72
C LEU A 251 -56.15 -60.71 24.23
N LEU A 252 -55.68 -61.88 23.78
CA LEU A 252 -54.38 -62.01 23.13
C LEU A 252 -54.32 -61.22 21.82
N GLN A 253 -55.36 -61.31 20.99
CA GLN A 253 -55.44 -60.57 19.72
C GLN A 253 -55.46 -59.05 19.95
N GLU A 254 -56.22 -58.57 20.94
CA GLU A 254 -56.22 -57.15 21.34
C GLU A 254 -54.85 -56.71 21.87
N ASN A 255 -54.17 -57.56 22.67
CA ASN A 255 -52.84 -57.25 23.20
C ASN A 255 -51.78 -57.14 22.10
N GLU A 256 -51.79 -58.02 21.10
CA GLU A 256 -50.90 -57.92 19.93
C GLU A 256 -51.21 -56.70 19.05
N GLN A 257 -52.48 -56.34 18.87
CA GLN A 257 -52.85 -55.09 18.18
C GLN A 257 -52.33 -53.85 18.94
N LEU A 258 -52.46 -53.84 20.28
CA LEU A 258 -51.95 -52.75 21.11
C LEU A 258 -50.41 -52.68 21.05
N LYS A 259 -49.69 -53.80 21.14
CA LYS A 259 -48.23 -53.85 20.95
C LYS A 259 -47.81 -53.32 19.57
N GLY A 260 -48.53 -53.71 18.51
CA GLY A 260 -48.30 -53.21 17.16
C GLY A 260 -48.42 -51.68 17.10
N SER A 261 -49.54 -51.14 17.61
CA SER A 261 -49.78 -49.70 17.66
C SER A 261 -48.75 -48.93 18.51
N GLN A 262 -48.30 -49.52 19.63
CA GLN A 262 -47.23 -48.97 20.46
C GLN A 262 -45.90 -48.95 19.69
N GLY A 263 -45.56 -50.04 19.00
CA GLY A 263 -44.36 -50.13 18.18
C GLY A 263 -44.34 -49.10 17.05
N ASP A 264 -45.47 -48.87 16.39
CA ASP A 264 -45.59 -47.85 15.34
C ASP A 264 -45.51 -46.42 15.89
N LEU A 265 -46.08 -46.16 17.07
CA LEU A 265 -45.93 -44.87 17.76
C LEU A 265 -44.47 -44.63 18.19
N CYS A 266 -43.76 -45.66 18.65
CA CYS A 266 -42.32 -45.56 18.96
C CYS A 266 -41.49 -45.20 17.72
N LYS A 267 -41.74 -45.85 16.56
CA LYS A 267 -41.06 -45.51 15.29
C LYS A 267 -41.33 -44.07 14.86
N GLN A 268 -42.57 -43.58 15.04
CA GLN A 268 -42.92 -42.18 14.74
C GLN A 268 -42.19 -41.20 15.66
N LEU A 269 -42.06 -41.51 16.96
CA LEU A 269 -41.31 -40.69 17.91
C LEU A 269 -39.81 -40.63 17.56
N GLU A 270 -39.20 -41.77 17.22
CA GLU A 270 -37.79 -41.85 16.79
C GLU A 270 -37.52 -40.99 15.55
N LEU A 271 -38.37 -41.12 14.51
CA LEU A 271 -38.31 -40.30 13.29
C LEU A 271 -38.46 -38.79 13.59
N MET A 272 -39.36 -38.42 14.51
CA MET A 272 -39.54 -37.03 14.94
C MET A 272 -38.36 -36.50 15.74
N GLU A 273 -37.72 -37.34 16.57
CA GLU A 273 -36.53 -36.95 17.32
C GLU A 273 -35.34 -36.73 16.36
N ASP A 274 -35.15 -37.59 15.37
CA ASP A 274 -34.06 -37.48 14.41
C ASP A 274 -34.23 -36.33 13.43
N THR A 275 -35.45 -36.08 12.93
CA THR A 275 -35.74 -34.86 12.16
C THR A 275 -35.49 -33.60 12.99
N HIS A 276 -35.85 -33.59 14.28
CA HIS A 276 -35.52 -32.49 15.19
C HIS A 276 -34.00 -32.32 15.40
N LYS A 277 -33.24 -33.41 15.58
CA LYS A 277 -31.76 -33.36 15.66
C LYS A 277 -31.14 -32.78 14.39
N VAL A 278 -31.65 -33.15 13.21
CA VAL A 278 -31.19 -32.61 11.91
C VAL A 278 -31.53 -31.12 11.80
N MET A 279 -32.76 -30.71 12.13
CA MET A 279 -33.16 -29.29 12.13
C MET A 279 -32.32 -28.44 13.10
N ALA A 280 -32.00 -28.96 14.29
CA ALA A 280 -31.13 -28.28 15.25
C ALA A 280 -29.68 -28.13 14.74
N ARG A 281 -29.14 -29.15 14.07
CA ARG A 281 -27.82 -29.08 13.42
C ARG A 281 -27.82 -28.06 12.28
N ASN A 282 -28.86 -28.05 11.44
CA ASN A 282 -28.99 -27.13 10.30
C ASN A 282 -29.17 -25.68 10.76
N SER A 283 -30.06 -25.40 11.74
CA SER A 283 -30.24 -24.04 12.26
C SER A 283 -28.97 -23.49 12.91
N ARG A 284 -28.19 -24.32 13.64
CA ARG A 284 -26.86 -23.93 14.14
C ARG A 284 -25.87 -23.63 13.00
N GLY A 285 -25.93 -24.38 11.91
CA GLY A 285 -25.15 -24.11 10.70
C GLY A 285 -25.52 -22.78 10.05
N HIS A 286 -26.82 -22.54 9.84
CA HIS A 286 -27.33 -21.28 9.31
C HIS A 286 -26.98 -20.09 10.23
N GLN A 287 -27.09 -20.23 11.54
CA GLN A 287 -26.70 -19.19 12.50
C GLN A 287 -25.21 -18.84 12.38
N LYS A 288 -24.32 -19.84 12.21
CA LYS A 288 -22.88 -19.60 11.98
C LYS A 288 -22.64 -18.86 10.66
N ILE A 289 -23.35 -19.22 9.60
CA ILE A 289 -23.28 -18.55 8.29
C ILE A 289 -23.76 -17.09 8.40
N ILE A 290 -24.89 -16.85 9.08
CA ILE A 290 -25.43 -15.50 9.33
C ILE A 290 -24.40 -14.64 10.09
N LEU A 291 -23.78 -15.17 11.14
CA LEU A 291 -22.73 -14.46 11.87
C LEU A 291 -21.52 -14.13 10.98
N MET A 292 -21.02 -15.09 10.19
CA MET A 292 -19.92 -14.85 9.26
C MET A 292 -20.26 -13.80 8.19
N LEU A 293 -21.46 -13.86 7.61
CA LEU A 293 -21.92 -12.88 6.62
C LEU A 293 -22.12 -11.50 7.24
N THR A 294 -22.59 -11.43 8.49
CA THR A 294 -22.75 -10.17 9.23
C THR A 294 -21.39 -9.53 9.49
N GLU A 295 -20.39 -10.31 9.91
CA GLU A 295 -19.02 -9.84 10.11
C GLU A 295 -18.41 -9.34 8.79
N LYS A 296 -18.58 -10.09 7.68
CA LYS A 296 -18.13 -9.65 6.35
C LYS A 296 -18.82 -8.38 5.88
N CYS A 297 -20.12 -8.22 6.13
CA CYS A 297 -20.82 -6.97 5.86
C CYS A 297 -20.28 -5.79 6.68
N ARG A 298 -19.92 -6.03 7.95
CA ARG A 298 -19.29 -5.01 8.82
C ARG A 298 -17.91 -4.60 8.30
N GLU A 299 -17.07 -5.57 7.93
CA GLU A 299 -15.76 -5.32 7.31
C GLU A 299 -15.89 -4.52 6.00
N HIS A 300 -16.81 -4.92 5.11
CA HIS A 300 -17.06 -4.19 3.85
C HIS A 300 -17.59 -2.77 4.07
N GLN A 301 -18.46 -2.56 5.07
CA GLN A 301 -18.92 -1.22 5.45
C GLN A 301 -17.78 -0.35 5.96
N GLN A 302 -16.92 -0.90 6.82
CA GLN A 302 -15.74 -0.21 7.35
C GLN A 302 -14.78 0.19 6.22
N GLY A 303 -14.39 -0.75 5.35
CA GLY A 303 -13.54 -0.45 4.19
C GLY A 303 -14.18 0.56 3.22
N THR A 304 -15.51 0.55 3.08
CA THR A 304 -16.24 1.57 2.31
C THR A 304 -16.18 2.96 2.96
N THR A 305 -16.20 3.05 4.29
CA THR A 305 -16.03 4.34 4.99
C THR A 305 -14.60 4.86 4.90
N GLU A 306 -13.59 4.00 5.04
CA GLU A 306 -12.17 4.34 4.90
C GLU A 306 -11.87 4.81 3.47
N ALA A 307 -12.36 4.08 2.45
CA ALA A 307 -12.22 4.49 1.04
C ALA A 307 -12.89 5.84 0.73
N LYS A 308 -14.02 6.17 1.37
CA LYS A 308 -14.65 7.50 1.25
C LYS A 308 -13.81 8.60 1.90
N GLN A 309 -13.22 8.35 3.06
CA GLN A 309 -12.32 9.30 3.73
C GLN A 309 -11.07 9.57 2.89
N LEU A 310 -10.42 8.51 2.38
CA LEU A 310 -9.27 8.63 1.48
C LEU A 310 -9.62 9.40 0.20
N ARG A 311 -10.81 9.17 -0.37
CA ARG A 311 -11.27 9.91 -1.56
C ARG A 311 -11.46 11.42 -1.30
N LEU A 312 -11.94 11.80 -0.12
CA LEU A 312 -12.05 13.21 0.27
C LEU A 312 -10.66 13.86 0.43
N LEU A 313 -9.73 13.18 1.11
CA LEU A 313 -8.34 13.64 1.26
C LEU A 313 -7.62 13.79 -0.08
N LEU A 314 -7.83 12.86 -1.02
CA LEU A 314 -7.31 12.99 -2.38
C LEU A 314 -7.90 14.18 -3.12
N GLN A 315 -9.21 14.42 -3.01
CA GLN A 315 -9.88 15.57 -3.62
C GLN A 315 -9.39 16.91 -3.04
N GLU A 316 -9.13 16.98 -1.73
CA GLU A 316 -8.53 18.16 -1.08
C GLU A 316 -7.09 18.40 -1.57
N LEU A 317 -6.29 17.34 -1.73
CA LEU A 317 -4.93 17.40 -2.24
C LEU A 317 -4.89 17.82 -3.73
N GLU A 318 -5.79 17.30 -4.56
CA GLU A 318 -5.96 17.71 -5.96
C GLU A 318 -6.32 19.19 -6.09
N GLN A 319 -7.24 19.70 -5.24
CA GLN A 319 -7.57 21.13 -5.21
C GLN A 319 -6.39 22.00 -4.79
N SER A 320 -5.65 21.58 -3.77
CA SER A 320 -4.42 22.27 -3.33
C SER A 320 -3.36 22.29 -4.43
N PHE A 321 -3.17 21.18 -5.14
CA PHE A 321 -2.23 21.09 -6.27
C PHE A 321 -2.63 22.03 -7.42
N LEU A 322 -3.92 22.06 -7.79
CA LEU A 322 -4.42 22.97 -8.82
C LEU A 322 -4.24 24.44 -8.42
N GLN A 323 -4.49 24.79 -7.15
CA GLN A 323 -4.23 26.14 -6.63
C GLN A 323 -2.75 26.51 -6.76
N LEU A 324 -1.83 25.66 -6.26
CA LEU A 324 -0.39 25.87 -6.40
C LEU A 324 0.06 25.98 -7.86
N GLN A 325 -0.56 25.23 -8.77
CA GLN A 325 -0.28 25.30 -10.20
C GLN A 325 -0.69 26.67 -10.77
N THR A 326 -1.89 27.17 -10.43
CA THR A 326 -2.33 28.51 -10.85
C THR A 326 -1.45 29.60 -10.25
N ASP A 327 -1.09 29.50 -8.98
CA ASP A 327 -0.21 30.46 -8.31
C ASP A 327 1.17 30.49 -9.00
N ASN A 328 1.74 29.33 -9.32
CA ASN A 328 3.02 29.24 -10.05
C ASN A 328 2.93 29.86 -11.46
N GLN A 329 1.82 29.69 -12.18
CA GLN A 329 1.60 30.34 -13.48
C GLN A 329 1.49 31.86 -13.34
N THR A 330 0.79 32.37 -12.32
CA THR A 330 0.72 33.83 -12.09
C THR A 330 2.09 34.41 -11.75
N LEU A 331 2.87 33.76 -10.87
CA LEU A 331 4.23 34.19 -10.51
C LEU A 331 5.19 34.17 -11.70
N ARG A 332 5.09 33.19 -12.61
CA ARG A 332 5.83 33.20 -13.89
C ARG A 332 5.45 34.41 -14.72
N SER A 333 4.15 34.65 -14.94
CA SER A 333 3.70 35.80 -15.74
C SER A 333 4.12 37.16 -15.16
N GLN A 334 4.18 37.28 -13.83
CA GLN A 334 4.71 38.47 -13.14
C GLN A 334 6.23 38.61 -13.34
N THR A 335 6.96 37.49 -13.30
CA THR A 335 8.41 37.46 -13.55
C THR A 335 8.71 37.89 -14.98
N ASP A 336 7.97 37.37 -15.97
CA ASP A 336 8.12 37.73 -17.39
C ASP A 336 7.79 39.22 -17.63
N GLN A 337 6.76 39.76 -16.99
CA GLN A 337 6.43 41.20 -17.03
C GLN A 337 7.55 42.06 -16.43
N LEU A 338 8.13 41.65 -15.30
CA LEU A 338 9.25 42.36 -14.67
C LEU A 338 10.53 42.31 -15.51
N ILE A 339 10.79 41.18 -16.20
CA ILE A 339 11.89 41.06 -17.17
C ILE A 339 11.68 42.04 -18.34
N GLN A 340 10.49 42.07 -18.94
CA GLN A 340 10.17 43.02 -20.02
C GLN A 340 10.32 44.48 -19.59
N GLN A 341 9.89 44.83 -18.37
CA GLN A 341 10.09 46.17 -17.81
C GLN A 341 11.58 46.49 -17.62
N LEU A 342 12.38 45.53 -17.13
CA LEU A 342 13.82 45.70 -16.96
C LEU A 342 14.54 45.90 -18.30
N GLU A 343 14.16 45.12 -19.33
CA GLU A 343 14.69 45.25 -20.69
C GLU A 343 14.36 46.62 -21.31
N GLN A 344 13.12 47.10 -21.14
CA GLN A 344 12.71 48.45 -21.58
C GLN A 344 13.53 49.53 -20.88
N GLN A 345 13.63 49.48 -19.55
CA GLN A 345 14.45 50.42 -18.77
C GLN A 345 15.92 50.38 -19.19
N GLN A 346 16.46 49.19 -19.48
CA GLN A 346 17.84 49.04 -19.96
C GLN A 346 18.03 49.63 -21.37
N ALA A 347 17.06 49.48 -22.26
CA ALA A 347 17.07 50.08 -23.60
C ALA A 347 17.00 51.62 -23.54
N ASP A 348 16.17 52.18 -22.65
CA ASP A 348 16.09 53.63 -22.44
C ASP A 348 17.35 54.19 -21.77
N VAL A 349 17.95 53.49 -20.80
CA VAL A 349 19.27 53.84 -20.27
C VAL A 349 20.35 53.83 -21.37
N GLN A 350 20.30 52.88 -22.31
CA GLN A 350 21.21 52.86 -23.48
C GLN A 350 20.91 53.98 -24.48
N ARG A 351 19.65 54.44 -24.61
CA ARG A 351 19.26 55.58 -25.43
C ARG A 351 19.79 56.89 -24.83
N LEU A 352 19.47 57.16 -23.57
CA LEU A 352 19.91 58.35 -22.84
C LEU A 352 21.45 58.45 -22.76
N ARG A 353 22.16 57.32 -22.66
CA ARG A 353 23.63 57.31 -22.72
C ARG A 353 24.18 57.70 -24.09
N ARG A 354 23.49 57.38 -25.19
CA ARG A 354 23.88 57.82 -26.54
C ARG A 354 23.61 59.31 -26.74
N GLU A 355 22.41 59.76 -26.39
CA GLU A 355 22.02 61.17 -26.42
C GLU A 355 22.99 62.03 -25.58
N LEU A 356 23.31 61.62 -24.36
CA LEU A 356 24.31 62.30 -23.52
C LEU A 356 25.71 62.32 -24.16
N ALA A 357 26.13 61.25 -24.83
CA ALA A 357 27.44 61.20 -25.51
C ALA A 357 27.47 62.04 -26.80
N GLU A 358 26.32 62.23 -27.46
CA GLU A 358 26.17 63.13 -28.61
C GLU A 358 26.17 64.60 -28.16
N GLU A 359 25.42 64.94 -27.11
CA GLU A 359 25.44 66.27 -26.47
C GLU A 359 26.83 66.62 -25.91
N GLN A 360 27.55 65.67 -25.29
CA GLN A 360 28.92 65.89 -24.84
C GLN A 360 29.88 66.19 -26.01
N LYS A 361 29.71 65.54 -27.17
CA LYS A 361 30.49 65.84 -28.38
C LYS A 361 30.15 67.23 -28.92
N ALA A 362 28.86 67.56 -29.04
CA ALA A 362 28.39 68.86 -29.49
C ALA A 362 28.95 69.98 -28.59
N ARG A 363 28.83 69.80 -27.28
CA ARG A 363 29.42 70.71 -26.28
C ARG A 363 30.93 70.84 -26.43
N ALA A 364 31.67 69.74 -26.59
CA ALA A 364 33.13 69.82 -26.79
C ALA A 364 33.51 70.56 -28.09
N THR A 365 32.73 70.42 -29.17
CA THR A 365 32.95 71.19 -30.39
C THR A 365 32.63 72.69 -30.21
N LEU A 366 31.59 73.02 -29.44
CA LEU A 366 31.26 74.41 -29.10
C LEU A 366 32.30 75.04 -28.16
N GLU A 367 32.79 74.32 -27.14
CA GLU A 367 33.86 74.77 -26.26
C GLU A 367 35.17 75.01 -27.04
N MET A 368 35.50 74.14 -28.00
CA MET A 368 36.63 74.34 -28.90
C MET A 368 36.45 75.57 -29.81
N ALA A 369 35.27 75.77 -30.39
CA ALA A 369 34.98 76.94 -31.22
C ALA A 369 35.01 78.25 -30.41
N LEU A 370 34.49 78.25 -29.17
CA LEU A 370 34.56 79.38 -28.25
C LEU A 370 36.00 79.68 -27.83
N ALA A 371 36.83 78.65 -27.58
CA ALA A 371 38.25 78.84 -27.28
C ALA A 371 38.99 79.48 -28.49
N GLN A 372 38.75 78.99 -29.71
CA GLN A 372 39.31 79.58 -30.94
C GLN A 372 38.83 81.02 -31.17
N ALA A 373 37.55 81.30 -30.96
CA ALA A 373 36.99 82.66 -31.02
C ALA A 373 37.60 83.58 -29.96
N THR A 374 37.89 83.06 -28.76
CA THR A 374 38.53 83.82 -27.68
C THR A 374 39.97 84.16 -28.00
N ILE A 375 40.72 83.23 -28.61
CA ILE A 375 42.09 83.49 -29.11
C ILE A 375 42.05 84.56 -30.21
N LEU A 376 41.18 84.42 -31.21
CA LEU A 376 41.03 85.44 -32.27
C LEU A 376 40.64 86.83 -31.72
N LEU A 377 39.83 86.89 -30.65
CA LEU A 377 39.50 88.14 -29.97
C LEU A 377 40.70 88.70 -29.17
N GLN A 378 41.53 87.85 -28.55
CA GLN A 378 42.77 88.28 -27.91
C GLN A 378 43.78 88.81 -28.93
N ASP A 379 43.92 88.15 -30.09
CA ASP A 379 44.77 88.61 -31.19
C ASP A 379 44.28 89.97 -31.74
N ILE A 380 42.96 90.15 -31.90
CA ILE A 380 42.36 91.44 -32.29
C ILE A 380 42.67 92.56 -31.27
N LEU A 381 42.64 92.25 -29.97
CA LEU A 381 42.86 93.22 -28.90
C LEU A 381 44.34 93.55 -28.67
N GLN A 382 45.26 92.58 -28.78
CA GLN A 382 46.71 92.83 -28.68
C GLN A 382 47.21 93.72 -29.82
N MET A 383 46.62 93.60 -31.01
CA MET A 383 46.88 94.49 -32.15
C MET A 383 46.35 95.93 -31.94
N GLN A 384 45.60 96.23 -30.87
CA GLN A 384 45.18 97.60 -30.53
C GLN A 384 46.12 98.31 -29.53
N THR A 385 47.04 97.57 -28.89
CA THR A 385 47.96 98.12 -27.88
C THR A 385 49.31 98.59 -28.44
N GLU A 386 49.57 98.36 -29.73
CA GLU A 386 50.75 98.88 -30.43
C GLU A 386 50.31 99.81 -31.57
N GLU A 387 50.24 101.11 -31.28
CA GLU A 387 50.79 102.24 -32.06
C GLU A 387 50.10 103.57 -31.72
N GLU A 388 50.88 104.51 -31.19
CA GLU A 388 50.59 105.95 -31.26
C GLU A 388 51.13 106.45 -32.61
N ASP A 389 50.29 106.85 -33.56
CA ASP A 389 50.43 108.10 -34.35
C ASP A 389 49.41 108.25 -35.50
N ASP A 390 49.15 109.51 -35.87
CA ASP A 390 48.27 109.92 -36.97
C ASP A 390 48.87 109.57 -38.36
N TYR A 391 48.49 108.43 -38.96
CA TYR A 391 48.23 108.35 -40.41
C TYR A 391 47.28 107.18 -40.74
N PHE A 392 46.42 107.36 -41.74
CA PHE A 392 45.23 106.53 -41.96
C PHE A 392 45.55 105.11 -42.50
N ASP A 393 45.87 104.15 -41.62
CA ASP A 393 46.26 102.81 -42.07
C ASP A 393 45.09 101.94 -42.57
N VAL A 394 44.99 101.87 -43.90
CA VAL A 394 44.07 101.02 -44.64
C VAL A 394 44.43 99.53 -44.48
N VAL A 395 45.69 99.17 -44.23
CA VAL A 395 46.14 97.77 -44.09
C VAL A 395 45.68 97.20 -42.76
N PHE A 396 45.84 97.93 -41.64
CA PHE A 396 45.24 97.60 -40.35
C PHE A 396 43.73 97.41 -40.47
N GLN A 397 43.00 98.38 -41.06
CA GLN A 397 41.54 98.24 -41.23
C GLN A 397 41.15 97.03 -42.09
N LEU A 398 41.91 96.71 -43.15
CA LEU A 398 41.65 95.54 -43.99
C LEU A 398 41.89 94.23 -43.23
N ARG A 399 42.99 94.14 -42.48
CA ARG A 399 43.36 92.95 -41.68
C ARG A 399 42.40 92.74 -40.50
N HIS A 400 42.02 93.81 -39.80
CA HIS A 400 41.01 93.80 -38.75
C HIS A 400 39.64 93.36 -39.29
N LYS A 401 39.22 93.89 -40.45
CA LYS A 401 37.97 93.48 -41.12
C LYS A 401 38.00 92.02 -41.57
N GLU A 402 39.16 91.50 -41.96
CA GLU A 402 39.31 90.10 -42.34
C GLU A 402 39.27 89.16 -41.12
N MET A 403 39.95 89.49 -40.02
CA MET A 403 39.84 88.71 -38.78
C MET A 403 38.42 88.75 -38.19
N LEU A 404 37.71 89.88 -38.28
CA LEU A 404 36.29 89.96 -37.89
C LEU A 404 35.38 89.10 -38.77
N LYS A 405 35.63 88.98 -40.08
CA LYS A 405 34.92 88.03 -40.93
C LYS A 405 35.24 86.58 -40.57
N GLN A 406 36.50 86.26 -40.26
CA GLN A 406 36.91 84.91 -39.87
C GLN A 406 36.27 84.50 -38.54
N LEU A 407 36.23 85.42 -37.57
CA LEU A 407 35.49 85.26 -36.31
C LEU A 407 33.99 85.03 -36.57
N LEU A 408 33.37 85.84 -37.43
CA LEU A 408 31.95 85.69 -37.79
C LEU A 408 31.68 84.37 -38.52
N ALA A 409 32.56 83.94 -39.42
CA ALA A 409 32.47 82.65 -40.11
C ALA A 409 32.58 81.48 -39.11
N LEU A 410 33.56 81.52 -38.20
CA LEU A 410 33.78 80.49 -37.18
C LEU A 410 32.57 80.38 -36.25
N LEU A 411 32.07 81.51 -35.73
CA LEU A 411 30.87 81.55 -34.89
C LEU A 411 29.61 81.09 -35.66
N SER A 412 29.45 81.46 -36.94
CA SER A 412 28.33 81.00 -37.76
C SER A 412 28.35 79.48 -38.01
N SER A 413 29.54 78.89 -38.20
CA SER A 413 29.68 77.44 -38.37
C SER A 413 29.44 76.67 -37.07
N ALA A 414 29.85 77.24 -35.92
CA ALA A 414 29.56 76.71 -34.61
C ALA A 414 28.04 76.76 -34.28
N MET A 415 27.35 77.83 -34.69
CA MET A 415 25.89 77.93 -34.53
C MET A 415 25.10 76.91 -35.35
N VAL A 416 25.62 76.46 -36.50
CA VAL A 416 25.01 75.38 -37.31
C VAL A 416 25.25 73.99 -36.69
N LEU A 417 26.32 73.83 -35.91
CA LEU A 417 26.66 72.59 -35.20
C LEU A 417 26.02 72.49 -33.82
N SER A 418 25.55 73.61 -33.24
CA SER A 418 24.69 73.57 -32.06
C SER A 418 23.38 72.86 -32.41
N PRO A 419 22.96 71.82 -31.66
CA PRO A 419 21.57 71.42 -31.66
C PRO A 419 20.72 72.67 -31.37
N HIS A 420 19.71 72.91 -32.20
CA HIS A 420 18.65 73.83 -31.78
C HIS A 420 18.05 73.22 -30.51
N ILE A 421 17.97 73.98 -29.42
CA ILE A 421 17.12 73.61 -28.28
C ILE A 421 15.68 73.74 -28.80
N ALA A 422 15.22 72.69 -29.46
CA ALA A 422 13.82 72.46 -29.69
C ALA A 422 13.21 72.30 -28.31
N VAL A 423 12.50 73.34 -27.87
CA VAL A 423 11.60 73.26 -26.72
C VAL A 423 10.79 71.99 -26.90
N CYS A 424 11.00 71.00 -26.02
CA CYS A 424 10.20 69.79 -26.03
C CYS A 424 8.74 70.21 -26.01
N PRO A 425 7.93 69.90 -27.04
CA PRO A 425 6.51 70.12 -26.92
C PRO A 425 6.06 69.26 -25.75
N VAL A 426 5.42 69.89 -24.76
CA VAL A 426 4.63 69.19 -23.76
C VAL A 426 3.49 68.53 -24.53
N GLN A 427 3.72 67.33 -25.03
CA GLN A 427 2.74 66.60 -25.80
C GLN A 427 1.82 65.89 -24.81
N GLU A 428 0.78 66.61 -24.40
CA GLU A 428 -0.40 66.08 -23.74
C GLU A 428 -0.85 64.82 -24.49
N THR A 429 -0.61 63.65 -23.90
CA THR A 429 -0.95 62.36 -24.50
C THR A 429 -2.19 61.80 -23.84
N GLN A 430 -3.36 62.30 -24.26
CA GLN A 430 -4.69 61.76 -23.95
C GLN A 430 -5.68 62.16 -25.06
N PRO A 431 -6.84 61.49 -25.22
CA PRO A 431 -7.12 60.06 -24.97
C PRO A 431 -8.04 59.39 -26.03
N CYS A 432 -7.94 58.07 -26.21
CA CYS A 432 -9.00 57.15 -26.72
C CYS A 432 -8.42 55.72 -26.83
N GLY A 433 -9.08 54.61 -26.51
CA GLY A 433 -10.42 54.24 -26.00
C GLY A 433 -10.54 52.68 -26.03
N PRO A 434 -11.62 52.01 -25.57
CA PRO A 434 -12.99 52.53 -25.35
C PRO A 434 -13.69 52.07 -24.03
N LEU A 435 -14.94 52.56 -23.86
CA LEU A 435 -16.11 51.98 -23.12
C LEU A 435 -15.94 51.55 -21.63
N LYS A 436 -16.65 52.14 -20.64
CA LYS A 436 -18.12 52.09 -20.36
C LYS A 436 -18.69 50.67 -20.52
N GLU A 437 -19.37 50.10 -19.52
CA GLU A 437 -20.51 50.71 -18.81
C GLU A 437 -20.47 50.66 -17.27
N ARG A 438 -21.13 51.64 -16.65
CA ARG A 438 -21.76 51.49 -15.33
C ARG A 438 -23.08 50.74 -15.53
N GLN A 439 -23.49 49.88 -14.59
CA GLN A 439 -24.59 50.21 -13.65
C GLN A 439 -24.82 49.11 -12.59
N PRO A 440 -25.57 49.41 -11.50
CA PRO A 440 -25.58 48.60 -10.29
C PRO A 440 -26.80 47.66 -10.17
N SER A 441 -26.84 46.95 -9.04
CA SER A 441 -27.95 46.15 -8.52
C SER A 441 -28.30 44.86 -9.28
N SER A 442 -28.05 43.72 -8.63
CA SER A 442 -29.17 42.93 -8.11
C SER A 442 -28.73 41.97 -6.99
N GLN A 443 -29.44 42.04 -5.86
CA GLN A 443 -29.96 40.92 -5.06
C GLN A 443 -29.07 39.64 -4.99
N SER A 444 -28.47 39.34 -3.85
CA SER A 444 -29.17 38.62 -2.76
C SER A 444 -30.07 37.46 -3.25
N ALA A 445 -29.48 36.42 -3.85
CA ALA A 445 -30.24 35.23 -4.29
C ALA A 445 -29.43 33.92 -4.42
N ARG A 446 -28.54 33.57 -3.46
CA ARG A 446 -27.91 32.23 -3.42
C ARG A 446 -27.80 31.53 -2.05
N ALA A 447 -28.07 32.24 -0.95
CA ALA A 447 -28.30 31.59 0.35
C ALA A 447 -29.74 31.05 0.52
N ALA A 448 -30.71 31.58 -0.25
CA ALA A 448 -32.12 31.22 -0.13
C ALA A 448 -32.54 29.98 -0.96
N SER A 449 -31.75 29.60 -1.98
CA SER A 449 -32.06 28.44 -2.85
C SER A 449 -31.76 27.09 -2.20
N LEU A 450 -30.73 27.02 -1.34
CA LEU A 450 -30.37 25.79 -0.62
C LEU A 450 -31.25 25.54 0.61
N LEU A 451 -31.77 26.59 1.26
CA LEU A 451 -32.69 26.44 2.40
C LEU A 451 -34.13 26.06 1.98
N ARG A 452 -34.56 26.38 0.76
CA ARG A 452 -35.90 26.01 0.25
C ARG A 452 -35.97 24.59 -0.34
N GLN A 453 -34.83 23.93 -0.58
CA GLN A 453 -34.78 22.50 -0.93
C GLN A 453 -34.71 21.57 0.29
N LEU A 454 -34.49 22.10 1.51
CA LEU A 454 -34.37 21.30 2.74
C LEU A 454 -35.63 21.33 3.62
N SER A 455 -36.62 22.17 3.31
CA SER A 455 -37.90 22.27 4.05
C SER A 455 -38.91 21.15 3.72
N GLY A 456 -38.49 20.08 3.04
CA GLY A 456 -39.31 18.92 2.69
C GLY A 456 -38.98 17.63 3.46
N ILE A 457 -38.01 17.68 4.39
CA ILE A 457 -37.58 16.50 5.16
C ILE A 457 -38.30 16.50 6.51
N THR A 458 -39.33 15.66 6.61
CA THR A 458 -39.96 15.30 7.89
C THR A 458 -38.90 14.67 8.81
N PRO A 459 -38.79 15.08 10.09
CA PRO A 459 -37.83 14.46 11.00
C PRO A 459 -38.17 12.96 11.19
N TYR A 460 -37.16 12.13 10.99
CA TYR A 460 -37.23 10.66 11.09
C TYR A 460 -37.73 10.23 12.48
N GLN A 461 -38.87 9.54 12.54
CA GLN A 461 -39.23 8.74 13.71
C GLN A 461 -38.64 7.33 13.55
N PRO A 462 -38.03 6.75 14.61
CA PRO A 462 -37.48 5.40 14.54
C PRO A 462 -38.58 4.36 14.25
N GLY A 463 -38.63 3.85 13.02
CA GLY A 463 -39.59 2.79 12.63
C GLY A 463 -39.96 2.72 11.15
N ASP A 464 -39.75 3.78 10.36
CA ASP A 464 -40.13 3.79 8.94
C ASP A 464 -39.00 3.30 8.02
N LEU A 465 -39.05 2.02 7.65
CA LEU A 465 -38.38 1.45 6.48
C LEU A 465 -39.46 0.90 5.54
N GLY A 466 -39.72 1.64 4.45
CA GLY A 466 -40.85 1.40 3.55
C GLY A 466 -40.73 0.14 2.68
N LEU A 467 -40.97 -1.03 3.26
CA LEU A 467 -40.96 -2.33 2.58
C LEU A 467 -42.17 -3.24 2.89
N VAL A 468 -43.30 -2.71 3.37
CA VAL A 468 -44.58 -3.44 3.42
C VAL A 468 -45.78 -2.49 3.18
N PRO A 469 -46.70 -2.79 2.23
CA PRO A 469 -47.99 -2.11 2.16
C PRO A 469 -48.87 -2.46 3.38
N ARG A 470 -49.28 -1.47 4.16
CA ARG A 470 -50.16 -1.70 5.33
C ARG A 470 -51.57 -2.07 4.87
N GLN A 471 -52.01 -3.29 5.16
CA GLN A 471 -53.43 -3.63 5.14
C GLN A 471 -54.15 -3.08 6.38
N VAL A 472 -55.46 -2.91 6.25
CA VAL A 472 -56.34 -2.24 7.21
C VAL A 472 -56.45 -3.01 8.54
N HIS A 473 -56.59 -2.27 9.64
CA HIS A 473 -56.82 -2.81 10.98
C HIS A 473 -58.00 -3.79 11.02
N ILE A 474 -57.74 -5.04 11.42
CA ILE A 474 -58.73 -5.95 12.00
C ILE A 474 -58.23 -6.27 13.42
N PRO A 475 -59.03 -6.06 14.48
CA PRO A 475 -58.61 -6.40 15.84
C PRO A 475 -58.58 -7.92 16.03
N PRO A 476 -57.53 -8.51 16.63
CA PRO A 476 -57.46 -9.94 16.88
C PRO A 476 -58.46 -10.39 17.96
N ASN A 477 -59.05 -11.57 17.75
CA ASN A 477 -60.04 -12.15 18.65
C ASN A 477 -59.42 -12.58 19.98
N SER A 478 -60.15 -12.39 21.08
CA SER A 478 -59.67 -12.58 22.47
C SER A 478 -59.41 -14.04 22.90
N GLN A 479 -59.63 -15.03 22.04
CA GLN A 479 -59.55 -16.46 22.41
C GLN A 479 -58.20 -17.12 22.10
N ASP A 480 -57.44 -16.63 21.12
CA ASP A 480 -56.21 -17.32 20.67
C ASP A 480 -54.97 -17.06 21.56
N LEU A 481 -55.03 -16.06 22.45
CA LEU A 481 -53.93 -15.75 23.39
C LEU A 481 -53.85 -16.68 24.60
N ARG A 482 -54.78 -17.63 24.78
CA ARG A 482 -54.86 -18.47 25.99
C ARG A 482 -53.97 -19.72 25.98
N GLN A 483 -53.23 -20.01 24.89
CA GLN A 483 -52.47 -21.26 24.76
C GLN A 483 -50.94 -21.13 24.90
N LEU A 484 -50.38 -19.93 25.11
CA LEU A 484 -48.92 -19.70 25.09
C LEU A 484 -48.28 -19.30 26.44
N SER A 485 -48.91 -19.63 27.58
CA SER A 485 -48.48 -19.13 28.91
C SER A 485 -48.17 -20.22 29.96
N HIS A 486 -47.50 -21.32 29.59
CA HIS A 486 -47.12 -22.39 30.54
C HIS A 486 -45.63 -22.67 30.74
N VAL A 487 -44.73 -21.98 30.01
CA VAL A 487 -43.27 -22.11 30.24
C VAL A 487 -42.65 -20.75 30.57
N THR A 488 -42.60 -20.43 31.87
CA THR A 488 -41.51 -19.74 32.60
C THR A 488 -42.03 -19.34 33.98
N ARG A 489 -41.69 -20.13 35.02
CA ARG A 489 -41.82 -19.68 36.41
C ARG A 489 -40.57 -20.06 37.20
N MET A 490 -39.49 -19.32 36.95
CA MET A 490 -38.27 -19.36 37.75
C MET A 490 -38.59 -19.00 39.22
N LYS A 491 -38.12 -19.82 40.17
CA LYS A 491 -38.10 -19.49 41.60
C LYS A 491 -36.78 -18.77 41.93
N PRO A 492 -36.76 -17.76 42.80
CA PRO A 492 -35.52 -17.23 43.35
C PRO A 492 -34.93 -18.19 44.39
N PHE A 493 -33.61 -18.38 44.37
CA PHE A 493 -32.88 -19.15 45.38
C PHE A 493 -32.68 -18.33 46.67
N ARG A 494 -32.75 -19.01 47.82
CA ARG A 494 -32.49 -18.44 49.16
C ARG A 494 -31.08 -18.79 49.60
N ALA A 495 -30.30 -17.81 50.03
CA ALA A 495 -28.95 -18.01 50.57
C ALA A 495 -28.97 -18.34 52.06
N HIS A 496 -28.34 -19.46 52.46
CA HIS A 496 -27.97 -19.87 53.83
C HIS A 496 -26.56 -20.49 53.70
N SER A 497 -25.49 -19.82 54.14
CA SER A 497 -24.96 -19.68 55.51
C SER A 497 -24.06 -20.86 55.94
N PHE A 498 -22.80 -20.55 56.23
CA PHE A 498 -21.77 -21.46 56.72
C PHE A 498 -22.11 -22.10 58.08
N SER A 499 -21.62 -23.31 58.31
CA SER A 499 -21.12 -23.77 59.62
C SER A 499 -20.18 -24.95 59.44
N GLU A 500 -18.97 -24.85 59.98
CA GLU A 500 -18.05 -25.98 60.19
C GLU A 500 -18.51 -26.82 61.41
N VAL A 501 -18.13 -28.10 61.48
CA VAL A 501 -17.45 -28.73 62.64
C VAL A 501 -17.19 -30.24 62.39
N ARG A 502 -15.89 -30.53 62.23
CA ARG A 502 -15.07 -31.69 62.71
C ARG A 502 -15.69 -33.04 63.18
N VAL A 503 -15.02 -34.12 62.72
CA VAL A 503 -14.60 -35.36 63.44
C VAL A 503 -15.73 -36.37 63.78
N ARG A 504 -15.70 -37.65 63.34
CA ARG A 504 -14.72 -38.70 63.70
C ARG A 504 -14.90 -39.99 62.85
N GLU A 505 -13.80 -40.65 62.48
CA GLU A 505 -13.68 -42.06 62.06
C GLU A 505 -13.23 -42.93 63.28
N PRO A 506 -13.03 -44.27 63.25
CA PRO A 506 -13.35 -45.31 62.24
C PRO A 506 -13.89 -46.65 62.85
N GLN A 507 -13.93 -47.71 62.02
CA GLN A 507 -13.62 -49.15 62.32
C GLN A 507 -14.72 -50.22 62.20
N GLY A 508 -14.28 -51.39 61.68
CA GLY A 508 -14.94 -52.71 61.70
C GLY A 508 -15.61 -53.12 60.37
N GLN A 509 -15.42 -54.29 59.75
CA GLN A 509 -14.38 -55.34 59.67
C GLN A 509 -15.02 -56.54 58.90
N GLN A 510 -14.28 -57.12 57.94
CA GLN A 510 -14.29 -58.55 57.52
C GLN A 510 -15.50 -59.23 56.81
N GLY A 511 -15.12 -60.00 55.76
CA GLY A 511 -15.82 -61.21 55.25
C GLY A 511 -16.94 -60.97 54.24
N GLY A 512 -17.07 -61.72 53.14
CA GLY A 512 -16.26 -62.81 52.58
C GLY A 512 -17.08 -63.65 51.59
N SER A 513 -16.40 -64.42 50.74
CA SER A 513 -16.94 -65.52 49.89
C SER A 513 -17.72 -65.17 48.60
N GLN A 514 -17.26 -65.77 47.49
CA GLN A 514 -18.08 -66.08 46.29
C GLN A 514 -18.91 -67.37 46.54
N PRO A 515 -19.84 -67.78 45.64
CA PRO A 515 -19.43 -68.54 44.44
C PRO A 515 -20.24 -68.25 43.15
N ARG A 516 -19.73 -68.77 42.02
CA ARG A 516 -20.46 -68.95 40.74
C ARG A 516 -21.54 -70.05 40.87
N VAL A 517 -22.48 -70.11 39.90
CA VAL A 517 -22.89 -71.30 39.08
C VAL A 517 -24.34 -71.18 38.53
N TYR A 518 -24.46 -70.78 37.25
CA TYR A 518 -25.16 -71.46 36.13
C TYR A 518 -26.70 -71.65 35.95
N ILE A 519 -27.11 -71.34 34.69
CA ILE A 519 -28.16 -71.91 33.78
C ILE A 519 -29.65 -71.48 33.91
N VAL A 520 -30.24 -71.16 32.74
CA VAL A 520 -31.56 -71.56 32.15
C VAL A 520 -32.27 -70.37 31.50
N ALA A 521 -32.47 -70.45 30.17
CA ALA A 521 -33.42 -69.61 29.41
C ALA A 521 -34.77 -70.34 29.25
N PRO A 522 -35.82 -69.68 28.73
CA PRO A 522 -36.36 -70.21 27.48
C PRO A 522 -36.75 -69.17 26.41
N SER A 523 -37.03 -69.71 25.23
CA SER A 523 -37.36 -69.08 23.94
C SER A 523 -38.81 -68.60 23.80
N ASP A 524 -39.09 -67.84 22.74
CA ASP A 524 -39.94 -68.24 21.58
C ASP A 524 -39.95 -67.08 20.55
N CYS A 525 -39.65 -67.30 19.26
CA CYS A 525 -40.57 -67.67 18.16
C CYS A 525 -41.80 -66.74 18.01
N THR A 526 -42.25 -66.25 16.85
CA THR A 526 -41.83 -66.24 15.42
C THR A 526 -42.77 -65.27 14.68
N HIS A 527 -42.40 -64.67 13.54
CA HIS A 527 -43.38 -64.46 12.45
C HIS A 527 -42.72 -64.25 11.07
N VAL A 528 -43.11 -65.10 10.12
CA VAL A 528 -42.83 -64.98 8.67
C VAL A 528 -44.05 -64.36 8.00
N THR A 529 -43.83 -63.51 6.99
CA THR A 529 -44.89 -63.04 6.08
C THR A 529 -44.63 -63.58 4.67
N LEU A 530 -45.67 -64.20 4.08
CA LEU A 530 -45.65 -64.70 2.70
C LEU A 530 -46.42 -63.71 1.81
N GLY A 531 -45.79 -63.19 0.76
CA GLY A 531 -46.44 -62.27 -0.18
C GLY A 531 -47.27 -63.03 -1.22
N MET A 532 -48.59 -62.77 -1.26
CA MET A 532 -49.45 -63.19 -2.37
C MET A 532 -49.43 -62.14 -3.50
N TRP A 533 -49.30 -62.60 -4.74
CA TRP A 533 -49.59 -61.83 -5.96
C TRP A 533 -50.56 -62.63 -6.81
N LEU A 534 -51.80 -62.13 -6.98
CA LEU A 534 -52.75 -62.59 -7.99
C LEU A 534 -53.67 -61.42 -8.37
N ASP A 535 -53.37 -60.78 -9.50
CA ASP A 535 -54.28 -59.82 -10.13
C ASP A 535 -55.35 -60.55 -10.94
N LEU A 536 -56.58 -60.06 -10.84
CA LEU A 536 -57.73 -60.48 -11.62
C LEU A 536 -57.80 -59.68 -12.92
N ASN A 537 -57.93 -60.36 -14.07
CA ASN A 537 -58.76 -59.86 -15.19
C ASN A 537 -59.11 -60.97 -16.20
N PHE A 538 -60.40 -61.33 -16.22
CA PHE A 538 -61.13 -61.85 -17.39
C PHE A 538 -61.52 -60.65 -18.30
N PRO A 539 -62.06 -60.79 -19.53
CA PRO A 539 -62.83 -61.94 -20.04
C PRO A 539 -62.66 -62.30 -21.55
N LEU A 540 -63.56 -63.18 -22.02
CA LEU A 540 -64.10 -63.34 -23.40
C LEU A 540 -63.45 -64.34 -24.40
N CYS A 541 -64.10 -65.52 -24.43
CA CYS A 541 -64.83 -66.08 -25.60
C CYS A 541 -64.12 -66.79 -26.78
N LYS A 542 -64.87 -67.79 -27.31
CA LYS A 542 -64.74 -68.54 -28.58
C LYS A 542 -63.60 -69.57 -28.62
N SER A 543 -63.87 -70.88 -28.62
CA SER A 543 -64.61 -71.73 -29.59
C SER A 543 -63.80 -72.04 -30.86
N GLY A 544 -63.38 -73.29 -30.97
CA GLY A 544 -62.52 -73.85 -32.03
C GLY A 544 -61.93 -75.15 -31.54
#